data_AF-A0A7Y3C258-F1
#
_entry.id   AF-A0A7Y3C258-F1
#
_cell.length_a   1.000
_cell.length_b   1.000
_cell.length_c   1.000
_cell.angle_alpha   90.00
_cell.angle_beta   90.00
_cell.angle_gamma   90.00
#
_symmetry.space_group_name_H-M   'P 1'
#
loop_
_entity.id
_entity.type
_entity.pdbx_description
1 polymer ?
#
loop_
_entity_poly.entity_id
_entity_poly.type
_entity_poly.pdbx_seq_one_letter_code
_entity_poly.pdbx_strand_id
1 'polypeptide(L)'
;IEETTDPTFSFDIELLLRVELSHAHSICTVPIAWIDSDAASTTRELDPYLAMLKKVVSLYRRALPPSATSEPFATLIEGLDAASFRAILDRIPSEIATRDPGEFDDFDGVGADQLANLIG
;
A
#
# COMPACT_ATOMS: atom_id res chain seq x y z
N ILE A 1 -14.50 -19.68 10.08
CA ILE A 1 -13.32 -18.81 9.91
C ILE A 1 -12.87 -19.03 8.49
N GLU A 2 -13.02 -18.06 7.59
CA GLU A 2 -12.68 -18.24 6.17
C GLU A 2 -11.18 -18.47 6.00
N GLU A 3 -10.86 -19.53 5.24
CA GLU A 3 -9.50 -19.92 4.87
C GLU A 3 -8.81 -18.79 4.10
N THR A 4 -7.58 -18.48 4.49
CA THR A 4 -6.71 -17.54 3.78
C THR A 4 -6.40 -18.11 2.40
N THR A 5 -6.85 -17.44 1.34
CA THR A 5 -6.92 -17.99 -0.02
C THR A 5 -5.75 -17.58 -0.93
N ASP A 6 -4.80 -16.77 -0.44
CA ASP A 6 -3.74 -16.19 -1.27
C ASP A 6 -2.34 -16.42 -0.63
N PRO A 7 -1.47 -17.27 -1.20
CA PRO A 7 -0.13 -17.55 -0.67
C PRO A 7 0.94 -16.51 -1.10
N THR A 8 0.52 -15.31 -1.50
CA THR A 8 1.42 -14.24 -2.00
C THR A 8 1.63 -13.13 -0.96
N PHE A 9 2.33 -12.04 -1.32
CA PHE A 9 2.60 -10.88 -0.46
C PHE A 9 1.38 -10.35 0.32
N SER A 10 0.18 -10.45 -0.27
CA SER A 10 -1.06 -10.05 0.40
C SER A 10 -1.36 -10.84 1.68
N PHE A 11 -0.78 -12.04 1.85
CA PHE A 11 -0.93 -12.86 3.04
C PHE A 11 -0.41 -12.16 4.30
N ASP A 12 0.80 -11.58 4.24
CA ASP A 12 1.41 -10.95 5.41
C ASP A 12 0.59 -9.76 5.89
N ILE A 13 0.12 -8.93 4.95
CA ILE A 13 -0.78 -7.80 5.25
C ILE A 13 -2.13 -8.29 5.78
N GLU A 14 -2.71 -9.34 5.20
CA GLU A 14 -3.96 -9.92 5.68
C GLU A 14 -3.82 -10.50 7.10
N LEU A 15 -2.72 -11.18 7.40
CA LEU A 15 -2.43 -11.71 8.72
C LEU A 15 -2.32 -10.59 9.75
N LEU A 16 -1.54 -9.54 9.46
CA LEU A 16 -1.40 -8.37 10.32
C LEU A 16 -2.77 -7.72 10.57
N LEU A 17 -3.56 -7.49 9.51
CA LEU A 17 -4.88 -6.89 9.65
C LEU A 17 -5.83 -7.74 10.49
N ARG A 18 -5.86 -9.06 10.27
CA ARG A 18 -6.72 -9.98 11.05
C ARG A 18 -6.34 -10.00 12.52
N VAL A 19 -5.04 -9.97 12.83
CA VAL A 19 -4.54 -9.92 14.21
C VAL A 19 -4.98 -8.63 14.88
N GLU A 20 -4.79 -7.48 14.23
CA GLU A 20 -5.20 -6.18 14.79
C GLU A 20 -6.71 -6.08 14.99
N LEU A 21 -7.51 -6.58 14.03
CA LEU A 21 -8.98 -6.60 14.16
C LEU A 21 -9.48 -7.54 15.26
N SER A 22 -8.78 -8.64 15.51
CA SER A 22 -9.15 -9.62 16.55
C SER A 22 -8.65 -9.20 17.94
N HIS A 23 -7.49 -8.55 17.98
CA HIS A 23 -6.78 -8.15 19.18
C HIS A 23 -6.11 -6.80 18.94
N ALA A 24 -6.87 -5.72 19.19
CA ALA A 24 -6.36 -4.37 19.03
C ALA A 24 -5.07 -4.15 19.86
N HIS A 25 -4.10 -3.47 19.26
CA HIS A 25 -2.81 -3.13 19.85
C HIS A 25 -1.95 -4.34 20.27
N SER A 26 -2.15 -5.50 19.63
CA SER A 26 -1.37 -6.71 19.90
C SER A 26 -0.13 -6.87 19.01
N ILE A 27 0.01 -6.01 18.00
CA ILE A 27 1.16 -6.00 17.09
C ILE A 27 2.21 -5.03 17.63
N CYS A 28 3.45 -5.50 17.79
CA CYS A 28 4.58 -4.67 18.17
C CYS A 28 5.77 -4.94 17.25
N THR A 29 6.58 -3.91 17.03
CA THR A 29 7.84 -4.03 16.30
C THR A 29 8.91 -4.56 17.25
N VAL A 30 9.64 -5.58 16.82
CA VAL A 30 10.79 -6.13 17.57
C VAL A 30 12.01 -6.03 16.65
N PRO A 31 13.09 -5.36 17.07
CA PRO A 31 14.31 -5.29 16.27
C PRO A 31 15.06 -6.61 16.37
N ILE A 32 14.87 -7.50 15.40
CA ILE A 32 15.47 -8.86 15.39
C ILE A 32 16.69 -9.01 14.48
N ALA A 33 16.95 -8.06 13.57
CA ALA A 33 18.20 -7.91 12.81
C ALA A 33 18.19 -6.61 11.99
N TRP A 34 19.39 -6.08 11.68
CA TRP A 34 19.59 -5.03 10.68
C TRP A 34 19.63 -5.69 9.30
N ILE A 35 18.63 -5.44 8.45
CA ILE A 35 18.70 -5.80 7.03
C ILE A 35 19.41 -4.63 6.34
N ASP A 36 20.59 -4.89 5.78
CA ASP A 36 21.28 -3.94 4.90
C ASP A 36 20.44 -3.83 3.60
N SER A 37 19.53 -2.86 3.58
CA SER A 37 18.28 -2.89 2.82
C SER A 37 18.42 -2.70 1.32
N ASP A 38 19.57 -2.21 0.85
CA ASP A 38 19.73 -1.90 -0.57
C ASP A 38 20.26 -3.08 -1.39
N ALA A 39 21.12 -3.91 -0.79
CA ALA A 39 21.70 -5.07 -1.49
C ALA A 39 20.79 -6.31 -1.45
N ALA A 40 19.93 -6.42 -0.43
CA ALA A 40 19.00 -7.54 -0.25
C ALA A 40 17.66 -7.35 -1.00
N SER A 41 17.36 -6.14 -1.47
CA SER A 41 16.17 -5.88 -2.27
C SER A 41 16.35 -6.42 -3.70
N THR A 42 15.86 -7.64 -3.93
CA THR A 42 15.82 -8.25 -5.28
C THR A 42 14.70 -7.68 -6.16
N THR A 43 13.88 -6.78 -5.64
CA THR A 43 12.73 -6.19 -6.34
C THR A 43 13.19 -4.98 -7.15
N ARG A 44 13.86 -5.23 -8.28
CA ARG A 44 14.26 -4.19 -9.25
C ARG A 44 13.17 -3.87 -10.28
N GLU A 45 12.12 -4.68 -10.34
CA GLU A 45 11.01 -4.49 -11.27
C GLU A 45 9.88 -3.75 -10.57
N LEU A 46 9.44 -2.63 -11.16
CA LEU A 46 8.29 -1.84 -10.69
C LEU A 46 6.94 -2.51 -11.02
N ASP A 47 6.95 -3.57 -11.81
CA ASP A 47 5.75 -4.23 -12.33
C ASP A 47 4.87 -4.98 -11.30
N PRO A 48 5.37 -5.57 -10.18
CA PRO A 48 4.46 -6.24 -9.24
C PRO A 48 3.65 -5.26 -8.39
N TYR A 49 4.00 -3.98 -8.33
CA TYR A 49 3.39 -3.04 -7.38
C TYR A 49 1.94 -2.70 -7.70
N LEU A 50 1.55 -2.51 -8.96
CA LEU A 50 0.15 -2.23 -9.28
C LEU A 50 -0.76 -3.42 -8.92
N ALA A 51 -0.32 -4.64 -9.27
CA ALA A 51 -1.05 -5.86 -8.89
C ALA A 51 -1.15 -6.01 -7.37
N MET A 52 -0.07 -5.71 -6.65
CA MET A 52 -0.03 -5.71 -5.19
C MET A 52 -1.01 -4.68 -4.59
N LEU A 53 -0.99 -3.44 -5.08
CA LEU A 53 -1.92 -2.38 -4.63
C LEU A 53 -3.38 -2.78 -4.85
N LYS A 54 -3.72 -3.37 -6.00
CA LYS A 54 -5.08 -3.88 -6.25
C LYS A 54 -5.49 -5.00 -5.29
N LYS A 55 -4.56 -5.87 -4.87
CA LYS A 55 -4.82 -6.87 -3.83
C LYS A 55 -5.07 -6.23 -2.46
N VAL A 56 -4.29 -5.21 -2.09
CA VAL A 56 -4.50 -4.45 -0.85
C VAL A 56 -5.88 -3.79 -0.85
N VAL A 57 -6.31 -3.22 -1.98
CA VAL A 57 -7.67 -2.68 -2.11
C VAL A 57 -8.73 -3.79 -1.94
N SER A 58 -8.56 -4.95 -2.59
CA SER A 58 -9.47 -6.08 -2.41
C SER A 58 -9.59 -6.52 -0.94
N LEU A 59 -8.47 -6.55 -0.21
CA LEU A 59 -8.48 -6.84 1.22
C LEU A 59 -9.23 -5.76 2.01
N TYR A 60 -8.95 -4.49 1.76
CA TYR A 60 -9.65 -3.36 2.37
C TYR A 60 -11.16 -3.47 2.20
N ARG A 61 -11.64 -3.69 0.96
CA ARG A 61 -13.07 -3.85 0.65
C ARG A 61 -13.74 -4.99 1.42
N ARG A 62 -13.01 -6.09 1.69
CA ARG A 62 -13.52 -7.28 2.38
C ARG A 62 -13.48 -7.16 3.89
N ALA A 63 -12.42 -6.57 4.44
CA ALA A 63 -12.09 -6.66 5.86
C ALA A 63 -12.44 -5.39 6.65
N LEU A 64 -12.63 -4.25 5.99
CA LEU A 64 -12.83 -2.95 6.65
C LEU A 64 -14.09 -2.24 6.15
N PRO A 65 -14.77 -1.45 7.01
CA PRO A 65 -15.85 -0.59 6.57
C PRO A 65 -15.31 0.54 5.67
N PRO A 66 -16.12 1.03 4.71
CA PRO A 66 -15.76 2.19 3.90
C PRO A 66 -15.39 3.41 4.75
N SER A 67 -14.32 4.11 4.39
CA SER A 67 -13.88 5.34 5.07
C SER A 67 -13.75 6.49 4.08
N ALA A 68 -14.11 7.71 4.50
CA ALA A 68 -14.00 8.89 3.64
C ALA A 68 -12.57 9.15 3.15
N THR A 69 -11.57 8.71 3.92
CA THR A 69 -10.16 8.87 3.61
C THR A 69 -9.65 7.80 2.66
N SER A 70 -10.01 6.52 2.88
CA SER A 70 -9.47 5.38 2.13
C SER A 70 -10.22 5.10 0.84
N GLU A 71 -11.52 5.42 0.77
CA GLU A 71 -12.38 5.19 -0.39
C GLU A 71 -11.88 5.86 -1.69
N PRO A 72 -11.43 7.14 -1.67
CA PRO A 72 -10.88 7.77 -2.85
C PRO A 72 -9.64 7.05 -3.40
N PHE A 73 -8.73 6.61 -2.53
CA PHE A 73 -7.54 5.86 -2.95
C PHE A 73 -7.89 4.47 -3.49
N ALA A 74 -8.79 3.75 -2.82
CA ALA A 74 -9.26 2.45 -3.29
C ALA A 74 -9.84 2.55 -4.70
N THR A 75 -10.70 3.54 -4.93
CA THR A 75 -11.32 3.80 -6.23
C THR A 75 -10.29 4.18 -7.30
N LEU A 76 -9.33 5.05 -6.96
CA LEU A 76 -8.23 5.41 -7.86
C LEU A 76 -7.44 4.18 -8.29
N ILE A 77 -6.94 3.39 -7.33
CA ILE A 77 -6.10 2.21 -7.57
C ILE A 77 -6.83 1.15 -8.39
N GLU A 78 -8.13 0.92 -8.13
CA GLU A 78 -8.95 -0.01 -8.91
C GLU A 78 -8.98 0.39 -10.40
N GLY A 79 -9.09 1.70 -10.67
CA GLY A 79 -9.13 2.29 -12.01
C GLY A 79 -7.78 2.39 -12.74
N LEU A 80 -6.65 2.19 -12.05
CA LEU A 80 -5.33 2.26 -12.68
C LEU A 80 -5.07 1.05 -13.60
N ASP A 81 -4.48 1.33 -14.74
CA ASP A 81 -3.78 0.38 -15.60
C ASP A 81 -2.26 0.63 -15.55
N ALA A 82 -1.49 -0.16 -16.29
CA ALA A 82 -0.03 -0.01 -16.30
C ALA A 82 0.43 1.38 -16.78
N ALA A 83 -0.28 1.97 -17.75
CA ALA A 83 0.09 3.26 -18.34
C ALA A 83 -0.18 4.43 -17.38
N SER A 84 -1.38 4.47 -16.79
CA SER A 84 -1.78 5.48 -15.79
C SER A 84 -0.97 5.36 -14.49
N PHE A 85 -0.67 4.14 -14.05
CA PHE A 85 0.24 3.92 -12.93
C PHE A 85 1.65 4.46 -13.22
N ARG A 86 2.16 4.20 -14.42
CA ARG A 86 3.46 4.73 -14.86
C ARG A 86 3.45 6.26 -14.93
N ALA A 87 2.37 6.87 -15.39
CA ALA A 87 2.22 8.32 -15.45
C ALA A 87 2.30 8.98 -14.05
N ILE A 88 1.71 8.35 -13.03
CA ILE A 88 1.84 8.78 -11.64
C ILE A 88 3.30 8.66 -11.17
N LEU A 89 3.96 7.52 -11.43
CA LEU A 89 5.34 7.29 -11.02
C LEU A 89 6.33 8.26 -11.66
N ASP A 90 6.09 8.69 -12.89
CA ASP A 90 6.94 9.66 -13.60
C ASP A 90 6.71 11.10 -13.12
N ARG A 91 5.65 11.35 -12.31
CA ARG A 91 5.24 12.69 -11.85
C ARG A 91 4.97 12.73 -10.34
N ILE A 92 5.64 11.87 -9.57
CA ILE A 92 5.44 11.76 -8.11
C ILE A 92 5.60 13.15 -7.45
N PRO A 93 4.64 13.60 -6.63
CA PRO A 93 4.75 14.85 -5.90
C PRO A 93 6.02 14.90 -5.04
N SER A 94 6.66 16.06 -4.94
CA SER A 94 7.89 16.24 -4.15
C SER A 94 7.74 15.82 -2.68
N GLU A 95 6.55 16.02 -2.15
CA GLU A 95 6.10 15.65 -0.81
C GLU A 95 6.25 14.15 -0.55
N ILE A 96 6.09 13.32 -1.59
CA ILE A 96 6.35 11.88 -1.54
C ILE A 96 7.81 11.58 -1.92
N ALA A 97 8.33 12.21 -2.99
CA ALA A 97 9.61 11.82 -3.58
C ALA A 97 10.84 12.17 -2.72
N THR A 98 10.74 13.17 -1.83
CA THR A 98 11.89 13.72 -1.09
C THR A 98 11.86 13.45 0.41
N ARG A 99 10.77 12.89 0.93
CA ARG A 99 10.58 12.63 2.36
C ARG A 99 11.09 11.25 2.74
N ASP A 100 11.58 11.13 3.97
CA ASP A 100 12.01 9.84 4.50
C ASP A 100 10.78 8.93 4.73
N PRO A 101 10.78 7.66 4.28
CA PRO A 101 9.68 6.73 4.50
C PRO A 101 9.24 6.58 5.96
N GLY A 102 10.15 6.75 6.92
CA GLY A 102 9.86 6.69 8.36
C GLY A 102 9.17 7.94 8.91
N GLU A 103 9.07 9.01 8.13
CA GLU A 103 8.38 10.25 8.48
C GLU A 103 6.90 10.27 8.04
N PHE A 104 6.44 9.26 7.28
CA PHE A 104 5.04 9.14 6.89
C PHE A 104 4.19 8.58 8.05
N ASP A 105 3.62 9.46 8.85
CA ASP A 105 2.60 9.14 9.86
C ASP A 105 1.15 9.36 9.38
N ASP A 106 0.98 10.06 8.25
CA ASP A 106 -0.27 10.26 7.50
C ASP A 106 0.01 10.37 5.98
N PHE A 107 -1.02 10.61 5.15
CA PHE A 107 -0.90 10.80 3.69
C PHE A 107 -0.20 12.11 3.28
N ASP A 108 0.30 12.89 4.24
CA ASP A 108 1.17 14.04 4.00
C ASP A 108 0.62 15.11 3.06
N GLY A 109 -0.71 15.26 3.09
CA GLY A 109 -1.43 16.22 2.25
C GLY A 109 -1.58 15.79 0.78
N VAL A 110 -1.09 14.60 0.41
CA VAL A 110 -1.25 14.04 -0.93
C VAL A 110 -2.54 13.23 -1.02
N GLY A 111 -3.55 13.81 -1.66
CA GLY A 111 -4.86 13.20 -1.86
C GLY A 111 -4.95 12.33 -3.12
N ALA A 112 -5.95 11.44 -3.18
CA ALA A 112 -6.23 10.63 -4.36
C ALA A 112 -6.59 11.48 -5.59
N ASP A 113 -7.22 12.64 -5.38
CA ASP A 113 -7.54 13.63 -6.43
C ASP A 113 -6.26 14.24 -7.02
N GLN A 114 -5.28 14.58 -6.19
CA GLN A 114 -3.99 15.09 -6.64
C GLN A 114 -3.25 14.04 -7.47
N LEU A 115 -3.25 12.78 -7.04
CA LEU A 115 -2.66 11.67 -7.80
C LEU A 115 -3.41 11.42 -9.11
N ALA A 116 -4.74 11.50 -9.11
CA ALA A 116 -5.56 11.35 -10.32
C ALA A 116 -5.22 12.41 -11.37
N ASN A 117 -4.95 13.66 -10.95
CA ASN A 117 -4.56 14.75 -11.84
C ASN A 117 -3.21 14.51 -12.55
N LEU A 118 -2.40 13.56 -12.08
CA LEU A 118 -1.12 13.20 -12.71
C LEU A 118 -1.28 12.27 -13.92
N ILE A 119 -2.44 11.64 -14.08
CA ILE A 119 -2.69 10.64 -15.13
C ILE A 119 -2.84 11.29 -16.52
N GLY A 120 -3.20 12.59 -16.58
CA GLY A 120 -3.41 13.35 -17.81
C GLY A 120 -4.87 13.53 -18.17
#